data_AF-A0A554MUT4-F1
#
_entry.id   AF-A0A554MUT4-F1
#
_cell.length_a   1.000
_cell.length_b   1.000
_cell.length_c   1.000
_cell.angle_alpha   90.00
_cell.angle_beta   90.00
_cell.angle_gamma   90.00
#
_symmetry.space_group_name_H-M   'P 1'
#
loop_
_entity.id
_entity.type
_entity.pdbx_description
1 polymer ?
#
loop_
_entity_poly.entity_id
_entity_poly.type
_entity_poly.pdbx_seq_one_letter_code
_entity_poly.pdbx_strand_id
1 'polypeptide(L)'
;MARPEVVLDFLQFEDLGLLLVMGGAATVTAVTITLAVRSGRRAPLTGRQYGRRLKSFDRNVLTGGAVFGVGWGLSGICPGAAYASLGVGNLPILWAIGGMFAGAYLQGWLRTALTGTSTTSEVGT
;
A
#
# COMPACT_ATOMS: atom_id res chain seq x y z
N MET A 1 21.70 6.32 -0.95
CA MET A 1 21.36 7.66 -0.42
C MET A 1 20.08 8.12 -1.08
N ALA A 2 18.99 8.27 -0.33
CA ALA A 2 17.76 8.86 -0.86
C ALA A 2 18.03 10.36 -1.05
N ARG A 3 18.03 10.81 -2.31
CA ARG A 3 18.31 12.20 -2.68
C ARG A 3 16.98 12.96 -2.71
N PRO A 4 16.71 13.89 -1.78
CA PRO A 4 15.47 14.65 -1.76
C PRO A 4 15.23 15.48 -3.03
N GLU A 5 16.28 15.76 -3.81
CA GLU A 5 16.20 16.45 -5.11
C GLU A 5 15.26 15.75 -6.12
N VAL A 6 15.20 14.41 -6.10
CA VAL A 6 14.42 13.63 -7.09
C VAL A 6 12.89 13.85 -6.93
N VAL A 7 12.44 14.21 -5.74
CA VAL A 7 11.02 14.52 -5.48
C VAL A 7 10.66 15.93 -5.96
N LEU A 8 11.62 16.86 -5.90
CA LEU A 8 11.46 18.24 -6.38
C LEU A 8 11.50 18.34 -7.91
N ASP A 9 12.33 17.53 -8.57
CA ASP A 9 12.36 17.42 -10.04
C ASP A 9 11.12 16.72 -10.62
N PHE A 10 10.57 15.74 -9.90
CA PHE A 10 9.28 15.13 -10.22
C PHE A 10 8.13 16.17 -10.19
N LEU A 11 8.12 17.08 -9.21
CA LEU A 11 7.11 18.13 -9.07
C LEU A 11 7.27 19.26 -10.10
N GLN A 12 8.46 19.45 -10.65
CA GLN A 12 8.78 20.48 -11.66
C GLN A 12 8.69 20.00 -13.11
N PHE A 13 8.30 18.74 -13.37
CA PHE A 13 8.22 18.12 -14.70
C PHE A 13 9.56 18.00 -15.46
N GLU A 14 10.69 18.26 -14.82
CA GLU A 14 12.02 18.12 -15.43
C GLU A 14 12.44 16.64 -15.47
N ASP A 15 12.00 15.82 -14.50
CA ASP A 15 12.45 14.42 -14.36
C ASP A 15 11.29 13.44 -14.08
N LEU A 16 10.72 12.90 -15.15
CA LEU A 16 9.60 11.93 -15.13
C LEU A 16 10.03 10.51 -14.69
N GLY A 17 11.29 10.30 -14.31
CA GLY A 17 11.83 8.97 -13.99
C GLY A 17 11.07 8.24 -12.88
N LEU A 18 10.72 8.92 -11.79
CA LEU A 18 9.93 8.32 -10.69
C LEU A 18 8.49 7.98 -11.12
N LEU A 19 7.86 8.87 -11.92
CA LEU A 19 6.52 8.61 -12.47
C LEU A 19 6.54 7.40 -13.40
N LEU A 20 7.55 7.30 -14.25
CA LEU A 20 7.71 6.24 -15.23
C LEU A 20 8.02 4.89 -14.55
N VAL A 21 8.83 4.88 -13.49
CA VAL A 21 9.12 3.66 -12.73
C VAL A 21 7.87 3.18 -11.97
N MET A 22 7.18 4.08 -11.25
CA MET A 22 5.96 3.71 -10.52
C MET A 22 4.83 3.33 -11.47
N GLY A 23 4.61 4.11 -12.53
CA GLY A 23 3.61 3.84 -13.57
C GLY A 23 3.94 2.60 -14.41
N GLY A 24 5.20 2.39 -14.76
CA GLY A 24 5.70 1.19 -15.42
C GLY A 24 5.51 -0.06 -14.56
N ALA A 25 5.90 -0.01 -13.29
CA ALA A 25 5.66 -1.11 -12.36
C ALA A 25 4.17 -1.41 -12.20
N ALA A 26 3.32 -0.37 -12.09
CA ALA A 26 1.88 -0.52 -11.98
C ALA A 26 1.24 -1.12 -13.24
N THR A 27 1.63 -0.66 -14.43
CA THR A 27 1.13 -1.19 -15.71
C THR A 27 1.56 -2.64 -15.93
N VAL A 28 2.85 -2.97 -15.71
CA VAL A 28 3.34 -4.34 -15.82
C VAL A 28 2.62 -5.27 -14.83
N THR A 29 2.42 -4.83 -13.59
CA THR A 29 1.68 -5.60 -12.58
C THR A 29 0.22 -5.80 -13.00
N ALA A 30 -0.45 -4.74 -13.47
CA ALA A 30 -1.83 -4.82 -13.93
C ALA A 30 -1.99 -5.77 -15.13
N VAL A 31 -1.09 -5.69 -16.11
CA VAL A 31 -1.05 -6.58 -17.28
C VAL A 31 -0.81 -8.03 -16.84
N THR A 32 0.16 -8.26 -15.95
CA THR A 32 0.47 -9.60 -15.44
C THR A 32 -0.72 -10.21 -14.68
N ILE A 33 -1.36 -9.45 -13.79
CA ILE A 33 -2.52 -9.93 -13.02
C ILE A 33 -3.71 -10.19 -13.94
N THR A 34 -3.99 -9.29 -14.89
CA THR A 34 -5.11 -9.47 -15.83
C THR A 34 -4.89 -10.66 -16.75
N LEU A 35 -3.68 -10.86 -17.27
CA LEU A 35 -3.31 -12.05 -18.04
C LEU A 35 -3.41 -13.32 -17.21
N ALA A 36 -2.93 -13.31 -15.96
CA ALA A 36 -2.98 -14.47 -15.07
C ALA A 36 -4.42 -14.89 -14.74
N VAL A 37 -5.29 -13.92 -14.43
CA VAL A 37 -6.72 -14.16 -14.17
C VAL A 37 -7.45 -14.61 -15.46
N ARG A 38 -7.15 -13.97 -16.60
CA ARG A 38 -7.80 -14.28 -17.89
C ARG A 38 -7.37 -15.63 -18.46
N SER A 39 -6.14 -16.07 -18.18
CA SER A 39 -5.64 -17.38 -18.64
C SER A 39 -6.30 -18.57 -17.92
N GLY A 40 -7.09 -18.33 -16.85
CA GLY A 40 -7.77 -19.40 -16.11
C GLY A 40 -6.84 -20.43 -15.48
N ARG A 41 -5.53 -20.16 -15.43
CA ARG A 41 -4.52 -21.08 -14.90
C ARG A 41 -4.77 -21.29 -13.42
N ARG A 42 -4.57 -22.52 -12.97
CA ARG A 42 -4.61 -22.85 -11.55
C ARG A 42 -3.24 -22.54 -10.97
N ALA A 43 -3.21 -21.96 -9.78
CA ALA A 43 -1.96 -21.73 -9.07
C ALA A 43 -1.23 -23.09 -8.89
N PRO A 44 0.01 -23.25 -9.38
CA PRO A 44 0.70 -24.54 -9.39
C PRO A 44 0.93 -25.13 -7.99
N LEU A 45 0.94 -24.27 -6.96
CA LEU A 45 1.14 -24.65 -5.56
C LEU A 45 -0.15 -24.95 -4.79
N THR A 46 -1.31 -24.43 -5.22
CA THR A 46 -2.57 -24.55 -4.44
C THR A 46 -3.76 -25.07 -5.24
N GLY A 47 -3.64 -25.25 -6.57
CA GLY A 47 -4.70 -25.77 -7.43
C GLY A 47 -5.92 -24.84 -7.58
N ARG A 48 -5.93 -23.69 -6.90
CA ARG A 48 -6.99 -22.68 -6.93
C ARG A 48 -6.87 -21.83 -8.19
N GLN A 49 -8.01 -21.50 -8.80
CA GLN A 49 -8.03 -20.55 -9.91
C GLN A 49 -7.61 -19.16 -9.43
N TYR A 50 -6.86 -18.44 -10.25
CA TYR A 50 -6.56 -17.03 -10.00
C TYR A 50 -7.85 -16.22 -10.00
N GLY A 51 -8.36 -15.90 -8.81
CA GLY A 51 -9.55 -15.07 -8.61
C GLY A 51 -9.17 -13.62 -8.33
N ARG A 52 -9.87 -12.66 -8.93
CA ARG A 52 -9.72 -11.24 -8.61
C ARG A 52 -10.50 -10.94 -7.33
N ARG A 53 -9.81 -10.73 -6.20
CA ARG A 53 -10.45 -10.23 -4.98
C ARG A 53 -10.67 -8.72 -5.11
N LEU A 54 -11.82 -8.33 -5.64
CA LEU A 54 -12.21 -6.91 -5.66
C LEU A 54 -12.55 -6.48 -4.23
N LYS A 55 -11.90 -5.42 -3.76
CA LYS A 55 -12.31 -4.71 -2.56
C LYS A 55 -13.37 -3.70 -2.99
N SER A 56 -14.51 -3.67 -2.31
CA SER A 56 -15.52 -2.62 -2.51
C SER A 56 -14.87 -1.26 -2.27
N PHE A 57 -15.19 -0.29 -3.13
CA PHE A 57 -14.77 1.10 -2.96
C PHE A 57 -15.65 1.74 -1.88
N ASP A 58 -15.33 1.43 -0.63
CA ASP A 58 -16.06 1.95 0.54
C ASP A 58 -15.46 3.29 1.01
N ARG A 59 -16.23 4.10 1.74
CA ARG A 59 -15.73 5.35 2.36
C ARG A 59 -14.47 5.15 3.20
N ASN A 60 -14.31 3.98 3.83
CA ASN A 60 -13.13 3.59 4.59
C ASN A 60 -11.86 3.47 3.72
N VAL A 61 -12.00 3.10 2.45
CA VAL A 61 -10.88 3.04 1.49
C VAL A 61 -10.44 4.45 1.12
N LEU A 62 -11.39 5.36 0.91
CA LEU A 62 -11.09 6.74 0.57
C LEU A 62 -10.41 7.48 1.73
N THR A 63 -10.96 7.39 2.95
CA THR A 63 -10.38 8.03 4.14
C THR A 63 -9.02 7.43 4.50
N GLY A 64 -8.91 6.09 4.48
CA GLY A 64 -7.65 5.41 4.73
C GLY A 64 -6.59 5.74 3.68
N GLY A 65 -6.96 5.79 2.40
CA GLY A 65 -6.09 6.15 1.29
C GLY A 65 -5.58 7.60 1.39
N ALA A 66 -6.45 8.54 1.77
CA ALA A 66 -6.05 9.94 1.96
C ALA A 66 -5.05 10.10 3.12
N VAL A 67 -5.34 9.52 4.28
CA VAL A 67 -4.43 9.57 5.45
C VAL A 67 -3.09 8.90 5.13
N PHE A 68 -3.12 7.75 4.47
CA PHE A 68 -1.91 7.04 4.04
C PHE A 68 -1.10 7.86 3.03
N GLY A 69 -1.75 8.48 2.04
CA GLY A 69 -1.09 9.34 1.05
C GLY A 69 -0.44 10.57 1.67
N VAL A 70 -1.13 11.24 2.61
CA VAL A 70 -0.58 12.40 3.34
C VAL A 70 0.65 11.98 4.16
N GLY A 71 0.57 10.87 4.89
CA GLY A 71 1.71 10.34 5.65
C GLY A 71 2.90 9.98 4.76
N TRP A 72 2.64 9.42 3.58
CA TRP A 72 3.69 9.13 2.60
C TRP A 72 4.34 10.42 2.05
N GLY A 73 3.54 11.42 1.68
CA GLY A 73 4.04 12.71 1.21
C GLY A 73 4.88 13.45 2.26
N LEU A 74 4.44 13.44 3.52
CA LEU A 74 5.16 14.08 4.63
C LEU A 74 6.48 13.38 4.98
N SER A 75 6.51 12.05 4.93
CA SER A 75 7.70 11.28 5.27
C SER A 75 8.73 11.20 4.13
N GLY A 76 8.31 11.46 2.88
CA GLY A 76 9.17 11.37 1.70
C GLY A 76 9.70 9.95 1.42
N ILE A 77 9.17 8.93 2.10
CA ILE A 77 9.66 7.54 2.03
C ILE A 77 8.51 6.62 1.64
N CYS A 78 8.60 6.01 0.45
CA CYS A 78 7.63 5.00 0.06
C CYS A 78 7.92 3.67 0.75
N PRO A 79 6.89 2.86 1.08
CA PRO A 79 7.10 1.58 1.74
C PRO A 79 8.02 0.67 0.93
N GLY A 80 7.91 0.68 -0.41
CA GLY A 80 8.79 -0.08 -1.29
C GLY A 80 10.28 0.32 -1.18
N ALA A 81 10.57 1.62 -1.19
CA ALA A 81 11.92 2.13 -1.02
C ALA A 81 12.44 1.93 0.40
N ALA A 82 11.55 1.92 1.40
CA ALA A 82 11.92 1.58 2.77
C ALA A 82 12.44 0.14 2.86
N TYR A 83 11.73 -0.82 2.27
CA TYR A 83 12.17 -2.22 2.21
C TYR A 83 13.46 -2.40 1.40
N ALA A 84 13.57 -1.75 0.24
CA ALA A 84 14.80 -1.79 -0.56
C ALA A 84 16.00 -1.20 0.19
N SER A 85 15.81 -0.07 0.89
CA SER A 85 16.87 0.58 1.69
C SER A 85 17.30 -0.28 2.88
N LEU A 86 16.38 -1.05 3.46
CA LEU A 86 16.71 -2.02 4.51
C LEU A 86 17.65 -3.11 3.97
N GLY A 87 17.43 -3.58 2.75
CA GLY A 87 18.31 -4.56 2.08
C GLY A 87 19.72 -4.03 1.77
N VAL A 88 19.88 -2.71 1.67
CA VAL A 88 21.17 -2.03 1.47
C VAL A 88 21.88 -1.73 2.82
N GLY A 89 21.29 -2.10 3.95
CA GLY A 89 21.88 -1.91 5.29
C GLY A 89 21.63 -0.55 5.91
N ASN A 90 20.63 0.20 5.44
CA ASN A 90 20.31 1.53 5.96
C ASN A 90 19.50 1.44 7.28
N LEU A 91 20.18 1.31 8.42
CA LEU A 91 19.58 1.23 9.76
C LEU A 91 18.58 2.33 10.13
N PRO A 92 18.75 3.63 9.79
CA PRO A 92 17.76 4.66 10.14
C PRO A 92 16.39 4.44 9.48
N ILE A 93 16.30 3.63 8.42
CA ILE A 93 15.01 3.28 7.79
C ILE A 93 14.12 2.45 8.73
N LEU A 94 14.70 1.77 9.73
CA LEU A 94 13.98 0.97 10.71
C LEU A 94 13.00 1.81 11.53
N TRP A 95 13.32 3.07 11.81
CA TRP A 95 12.40 3.98 12.51
C TRP A 95 11.15 4.28 11.67
N ALA A 96 11.33 4.51 10.36
CA ALA A 96 10.22 4.72 9.45
C ALA A 96 9.34 3.46 9.32
N ILE A 97 9.98 2.29 9.17
CA ILE A 97 9.27 1.00 9.11
C ILE A 97 8.53 0.74 10.43
N GLY A 98 9.17 0.99 11.58
CA GLY A 98 8.57 0.86 12.90
C GLY A 98 7.33 1.76 13.05
N GLY A 99 7.42 3.01 12.61
CA GLY A 99 6.28 3.94 12.59
C GLY A 99 5.13 3.45 11.71
N MET A 100 5.43 2.90 10.52
CA MET A 100 4.42 2.31 9.63
C MET A 100 3.70 1.13 10.29
N PHE A 101 4.44 0.21 10.92
CA PHE A 101 3.84 -0.93 11.63
C PHE A 101 3.03 -0.50 12.85
N ALA A 102 3.54 0.47 13.64
CA ALA A 102 2.82 1.00 14.78
C ALA A 102 1.49 1.65 14.36
N GLY A 103 1.49 2.45 13.29
CA GLY A 103 0.28 3.05 12.73
C GLY A 103 -0.73 2.01 12.23
N ALA A 104 -0.25 0.98 11.51
CA ALA A 104 -1.09 -0.11 11.03
C ALA A 104 -1.70 -0.92 12.18
N TYR A 105 -0.91 -1.20 13.21
CA TYR A 105 -1.37 -1.93 14.40
C TYR A 105 -2.39 -1.12 15.20
N LEU A 106 -2.12 0.17 15.43
CA LEU A 106 -3.04 1.08 16.11
C LEU A 106 -4.36 1.18 15.36
N GLN A 107 -4.31 1.36 14.03
CA GLN A 107 -5.52 1.39 13.22
C GLN A 107 -6.27 0.05 13.27
N GLY A 108 -5.57 -1.08 13.26
CA GLY A 108 -6.15 -2.42 13.39
C GLY A 108 -6.88 -2.58 14.72
N TRP A 109 -6.21 -2.22 15.82
CA TRP A 109 -6.76 -2.24 17.16
C TRP A 109 -7.99 -1.33 17.30
N LEU A 110 -7.92 -0.10 16.78
CA LEU A 110 -9.02 0.85 16.81
C LEU A 110 -10.25 0.34 16.04
N ARG A 111 -10.04 -0.29 14.87
CA ARG A 111 -11.15 -0.90 14.11
C ARG A 111 -11.78 -2.08 14.84
N THR A 112 -10.97 -2.94 15.48
CA THR A 112 -11.50 -4.06 16.27
C THR A 112 -12.31 -3.56 17.46
N ALA A 113 -11.84 -2.51 18.16
CA ALA A 113 -12.56 -1.90 19.27
C ALA A 113 -13.90 -1.28 18.84
N LEU A 114 -13.91 -0.52 17.74
CA LEU A 114 -15.12 0.13 17.21
C LEU A 114 -16.15 -0.87 16.67
N THR A 115 -15.71 -1.99 16.08
CA THR A 115 -16.61 -3.03 15.56
C THR A 115 -17.30 -3.81 16.69
N GLY A 116 -16.67 -3.91 17.86
CA GLY A 116 -17.24 -4.57 19.04
C GLY A 116 -18.43 -3.83 19.66
N THR A 117 -18.59 -2.53 19.40
CA THR A 117 -19.69 -1.72 19.95
C THR A 117 -20.98 -1.83 19.13
N SER A 118 -20.90 -2.16 17.84
CA SER A 118 -22.05 -2.24 16.93
C SER A 118 -22.94 -3.47 17.12
N THR A 119 -22.42 -4.57 17.69
CA THR A 119 -23.21 -5.81 17.86
C THR A 119 -24.22 -5.73 19.01
N THR A 120 -24.06 -4.78 19.94
CA THR A 120 -24.93 -4.66 21.13
C THR A 120 -26.21 -3.88 20.86
N SER A 121 -26.31 -3.13 19.75
CA SER A 121 -27.51 -2.32 19.45
C SER A 121 -28.54 -3.00 18.54
N GLU A 122 -28.26 -4.18 17.98
CA GLU A 122 -29.20 -4.90 17.08
C GLU A 122 -29.92 -6.09 17.74
N VAL A 123 -29.53 -6.48 18.97
CA VAL A 123 -30.23 -7.49 19.79
C VAL A 123 -31.08 -6.78 20.84
N GLY A 124 -32.09 -6.04 20.40
CA GLY A 124 -32.85 -5.16 21.28
C GLY A 124 -34.17 -4.66 20.72
N THR A 125 -34.86 -5.47 19.92
CA THR A 125 -36.31 -5.35 19.65
C THR A 125 -36.89 -6.72 19.35
#